data_AF-A0A0C2XEU7-F1
#
_entry.id   AF-A0A0C2XEU7-F1
#
_cell.length_a   1.000
_cell.length_b   1.000
_cell.length_c   1.000
_cell.angle_alpha   90.00
_cell.angle_beta   90.00
_cell.angle_gamma   90.00
#
_symmetry.space_group_name_H-M   'P 1'
#
loop_
_entity.id
_entity.type
_entity.pdbx_description
1 polymer ?
#
loop_
_entity_poly.entity_id
_entity_poly.type
_entity_poly.pdbx_seq_one_letter_code
_entity_poly.pdbx_strand_id
1 'polypeptide(L)'
;MTQAPFSPSVTLRIRQDYGSRCAICLGLQPEVSLQSTHLIDSAAVGEVQLATAVQIGLLTCDYQRGSYANGMAQCPTCHLSYFTPRLIALSPSLPVLRYIHDYLNTPNRLPLHEVFAMLRLAMAGHDVPALPDPRPILPFLQLFTIVILEPGSLVGRCLLTLHLPALSILQDDHFVLAPDGTLPGDENVARIFDVLEMIGLDPVPESLGVIPLSSEHPEFTQQRYWRLTSPTEAILAALIARVATGTFESEEILVTRAIYHRLSLEIVEAELHGEGGPSGGGGPGRGGGRGGGRGGGRGGKSGRGRGGSGRGARGGGGSGLTSTHKMKLRTTNREPPHKKGRRMGEGGLSKKSGLRSRPLEIAESGLSDTNSSQERYRRLCLDDWEVASSFSTTIGNESVRTKSPFEDSQSMFKSEDGCDDPAAWRFGPKYESDMIIVAARGISLV
;
A
#
# COMPACT_ATOMS: atom_id res chain seq x y z
N MET A 1 18.50 -7.25 12.13
CA MET A 1 17.63 -7.69 11.01
C MET A 1 17.62 -6.61 9.93
N THR A 2 17.67 -7.03 8.67
CA THR A 2 17.69 -6.12 7.51
C THR A 2 16.27 -5.70 7.17
N GLN A 3 15.96 -4.41 7.28
CA GLN A 3 14.79 -3.85 6.60
C GLN A 3 14.91 -4.14 5.11
N ALA A 4 13.77 -4.34 4.43
CA ALA A 4 13.70 -4.43 2.97
C ALA A 4 13.21 -3.09 2.40
N PRO A 5 14.00 -2.00 2.44
CA PRO A 5 13.54 -0.72 1.91
C PRO A 5 13.32 -0.82 0.40
N PHE A 6 12.41 -0.01 -0.12
CA PHE A 6 12.30 0.20 -1.55
C PHE A 6 13.62 0.75 -2.10
N SER A 7 14.06 0.23 -3.24
CA SER A 7 15.15 0.86 -3.98
C SER A 7 14.74 2.26 -4.45
N PRO A 8 15.69 3.14 -4.79
CA PRO A 8 15.38 4.45 -5.36
C PRO A 8 14.53 4.36 -6.64
N SER A 9 14.78 3.36 -7.49
CA SER A 9 14.00 3.14 -8.72
C SER A 9 12.57 2.71 -8.44
N VAL A 10 12.35 1.84 -7.44
CA VAL A 10 11.01 1.43 -7.00
C VAL A 10 10.27 2.62 -6.37
N THR A 11 10.95 3.40 -5.53
CA THR A 11 10.39 4.61 -4.92
C THR A 11 9.93 5.61 -5.98
N LEU A 12 10.79 5.88 -6.98
CA LEU A 12 10.45 6.76 -8.10
C LEU A 12 9.25 6.20 -8.89
N ARG A 13 9.25 4.90 -9.17
CA ARG A 13 8.15 4.25 -9.91
C ARG A 13 6.81 4.39 -9.19
N ILE A 14 6.77 4.12 -7.87
CA ILE A 14 5.57 4.32 -7.06
C ILE A 14 5.12 5.78 -7.15
N ARG A 15 6.01 6.76 -6.99
CA ARG A 15 5.61 8.18 -7.08
C ARG A 15 5.04 8.56 -8.45
N GLN A 16 5.61 8.02 -9.52
CA GLN A 16 5.15 8.22 -10.89
C GLN A 16 3.77 7.59 -11.13
N ASP A 17 3.55 6.36 -10.68
CA ASP A 17 2.28 5.65 -10.82
C ASP A 17 1.12 6.39 -10.11
N TYR A 18 1.44 7.21 -9.09
CA TYR A 18 0.47 8.03 -8.34
C TYR A 18 0.54 9.53 -8.70
N GLY A 19 1.34 9.93 -9.71
CA GLY A 19 1.44 11.31 -10.18
C GLY A 19 1.73 12.34 -9.08
N SER A 20 2.58 11.99 -8.12
CA SER A 20 2.90 12.84 -6.96
C SER A 20 1.71 13.20 -6.06
N ARG A 21 0.65 12.37 -6.07
CA ARG A 21 -0.52 12.51 -5.21
C ARG A 21 -0.53 11.44 -4.12
N CYS A 22 -1.18 11.75 -3.01
CA CYS A 22 -1.49 10.75 -2.00
C CYS A 22 -2.57 9.80 -2.53
N ALA A 23 -2.31 8.50 -2.45
CA ALA A 23 -3.23 7.41 -2.76
C ALA A 23 -4.56 7.48 -1.99
N ILE A 24 -4.57 8.12 -0.82
CA ILE A 24 -5.72 8.13 0.10
C ILE A 24 -6.53 9.41 -0.03
N CYS A 25 -5.90 10.58 0.16
CA CYS A 25 -6.62 11.86 0.14
C CYS A 25 -6.51 12.61 -1.19
N LEU A 26 -5.83 12.06 -2.20
CA LEU A 26 -5.62 12.66 -3.53
C LEU A 26 -4.88 14.01 -3.52
N GLY A 27 -4.40 14.45 -2.35
CA GLY A 27 -3.64 15.68 -2.18
C GLY A 27 -2.34 15.64 -2.99
N LEU A 28 -2.15 16.64 -3.83
CA LEU A 28 -0.89 16.86 -4.56
C LEU A 28 0.19 17.25 -3.55
N GLN A 29 1.36 16.62 -3.64
CA GLN A 29 2.49 16.90 -2.76
C GLN A 29 3.76 17.09 -3.60
N PRO A 30 4.72 17.90 -3.12
CA PRO A 30 6.08 17.82 -3.63
C PRO A 30 6.60 16.38 -3.53
N GLU A 31 7.34 15.90 -4.54
CA GLU A 31 7.83 14.51 -4.57
C GLU A 31 8.62 14.12 -3.31
N VAL A 32 9.36 15.08 -2.74
CA VAL A 32 10.16 14.90 -1.52
C VAL A 32 9.31 14.71 -0.25
N SER A 33 8.07 15.18 -0.26
CA SER A 33 7.14 15.07 0.86
C SER A 33 6.29 13.80 0.82
N LEU A 34 6.26 13.12 -0.33
CA LEU A 34 5.47 11.91 -0.54
C LEU A 34 6.25 10.66 -0.07
N GLN A 35 5.62 9.90 0.83
CA GLN A 35 6.18 8.66 1.37
C GLN A 35 5.78 7.48 0.49
N SER A 36 6.74 6.65 0.11
CA SER A 36 6.46 5.36 -0.54
C SER A 36 6.34 4.30 0.55
N THR A 37 5.12 3.94 0.88
CA THR A 37 4.78 3.11 2.05
C THR A 37 4.53 1.68 1.61
N HIS A 38 4.94 0.73 2.45
CA HIS A 38 4.74 -0.68 2.16
C HIS A 38 3.34 -1.14 2.61
N LEU A 39 2.71 -2.03 1.83
CA LEU A 39 1.48 -2.72 2.25
C LEU A 39 1.81 -3.80 3.29
N ILE A 40 2.73 -4.70 2.92
CA ILE A 40 3.38 -5.65 3.82
C ILE A 40 4.67 -5.02 4.32
N ASP A 41 4.79 -4.90 5.65
CA ASP A 41 5.83 -4.11 6.31
C ASP A 41 7.26 -4.49 5.84
N SER A 42 8.17 -3.52 5.78
CA SER A 42 9.57 -3.77 5.39
C SER A 42 10.42 -4.29 6.56
N ALA A 43 9.95 -4.13 7.80
CA ALA A 43 10.60 -4.62 9.01
C ALA A 43 10.39 -6.14 9.20
N ALA A 44 10.92 -6.68 10.30
CA ALA A 44 10.81 -8.11 10.65
C ALA A 44 9.36 -8.59 10.73
N VAL A 45 8.45 -7.74 11.24
CA VAL A 45 7.02 -8.06 11.30
C VAL A 45 6.44 -8.39 9.93
N GLY A 46 6.92 -7.72 8.87
CA GLY A 46 6.43 -7.98 7.52
C GLY A 46 6.96 -9.29 6.91
N GLU A 47 8.07 -9.83 7.42
CA GLU A 47 8.53 -11.16 7.04
C GLU A 47 7.57 -12.22 7.57
N VAL A 48 7.14 -12.08 8.83
CA VAL A 48 6.10 -12.93 9.43
C VAL A 48 4.79 -12.80 8.67
N GLN A 49 4.37 -11.56 8.34
CA GLN A 49 3.16 -11.32 7.55
C GLN A 49 3.20 -12.03 6.19
N LEU A 50 4.33 -11.92 5.47
CA LEU A 50 4.50 -12.58 4.18
C LEU A 50 4.51 -14.11 4.35
N ALA A 51 5.24 -14.64 5.32
CA ALA A 51 5.32 -16.07 5.57
C ALA A 51 3.94 -16.66 5.90
N THR A 52 3.14 -15.98 6.72
CA THR A 52 1.75 -16.36 7.01
C THR A 52 0.89 -16.28 5.76
N ALA A 53 0.97 -15.21 4.97
CA ALA A 53 0.19 -15.04 3.75
C ALA A 53 0.50 -16.11 2.68
N VAL A 54 1.78 -16.52 2.57
CA VAL A 54 2.21 -17.62 1.71
C VAL A 54 1.70 -18.97 2.23
N GLN A 55 1.80 -19.20 3.54
CA GLN A 55 1.36 -20.44 4.16
C GLN A 55 -0.15 -20.67 3.99
N ILE A 56 -0.97 -19.62 4.12
CA ILE A 56 -2.43 -19.68 3.89
C ILE A 56 -2.82 -19.64 2.41
N GLY A 57 -1.87 -19.71 1.49
CA GLY A 57 -2.11 -19.73 0.04
C GLY A 57 -2.63 -18.41 -0.55
N LEU A 58 -2.54 -17.30 0.19
CA LEU A 58 -3.02 -15.98 -0.25
C LEU A 58 -2.01 -15.26 -1.14
N LEU A 59 -0.71 -15.41 -0.87
CA LEU A 59 0.37 -14.87 -1.69
C LEU A 59 1.28 -16.00 -2.19
N THR A 60 1.94 -15.75 -3.31
CA THR A 60 2.96 -16.65 -3.85
C THR A 60 4.30 -16.47 -3.11
N CYS A 61 5.12 -17.52 -3.09
CA CYS A 61 6.43 -17.48 -2.43
C CYS A 61 7.45 -16.55 -3.11
N ASP A 62 7.19 -16.14 -4.35
CA ASP A 62 7.97 -15.16 -5.10
C ASP A 62 7.51 -13.70 -4.90
N TYR A 63 6.48 -13.46 -4.07
CA TYR A 63 6.04 -12.10 -3.76
C TYR A 63 7.16 -11.30 -3.08
N GLN A 64 7.58 -10.22 -3.72
CA GLN A 64 8.70 -9.40 -3.25
C GLN A 64 8.22 -8.18 -2.47
N ARG A 65 8.54 -8.11 -1.17
CA ARG A 65 8.21 -6.94 -0.32
C ARG A 65 8.84 -5.64 -0.82
N GLY A 66 10.00 -5.71 -1.47
CA GLY A 66 10.69 -4.55 -2.06
C GLY A 66 10.21 -4.17 -3.46
N SER A 67 9.18 -4.83 -4.01
CA SER A 67 8.62 -4.51 -5.33
C SER A 67 7.65 -3.34 -5.27
N TYR A 68 7.45 -2.66 -6.41
CA TYR A 68 6.48 -1.56 -6.51
C TYR A 68 5.03 -2.02 -6.27
N ALA A 69 4.69 -3.29 -6.52
CA ALA A 69 3.37 -3.85 -6.25
C ALA A 69 3.01 -3.85 -4.74
N ASN A 70 4.03 -3.89 -3.87
CA ASN A 70 3.88 -3.78 -2.42
C ASN A 70 3.86 -2.31 -1.94
N GLY A 71 3.89 -1.34 -2.86
CA GLY A 71 4.05 0.08 -2.55
C GLY A 71 2.83 0.91 -2.87
N MET A 72 2.60 1.94 -2.05
CA MET A 72 1.64 3.02 -2.34
C MET A 72 2.21 4.37 -1.91
N ALA A 73 1.77 5.45 -2.56
CA ALA A 73 2.22 6.79 -2.25
C ALA A 73 1.31 7.47 -1.21
N GLN A 74 1.84 7.92 -0.07
CA GLN A 74 1.06 8.55 0.99
C GLN A 74 1.63 9.89 1.41
N CYS A 75 0.76 10.88 1.69
CA CYS A 75 1.19 12.11 2.35
C CYS A 75 1.51 11.85 3.82
N PRO A 76 2.29 12.73 4.49
CA PRO A 76 2.66 12.55 5.89
C PRO A 76 1.45 12.40 6.83
N THR A 77 0.37 13.14 6.58
CA THR A 77 -0.87 13.03 7.37
C THR A 77 -1.49 11.64 7.26
N CYS A 78 -1.78 11.15 6.05
CA CYS A 78 -2.38 9.82 5.88
C CYS A 78 -1.45 8.73 6.42
N HIS A 79 -0.16 8.82 6.13
CA HIS A 79 0.82 7.83 6.56
C HIS A 79 1.01 7.82 8.08
N LEU A 80 1.59 8.91 8.62
CA LEU A 80 2.07 8.96 10.01
C LEU A 80 0.94 9.12 11.02
N SER A 81 -0.15 9.80 10.65
CA SER A 81 -1.25 10.07 11.59
C SER A 81 -2.31 8.98 11.62
N TYR A 82 -2.44 8.14 10.58
CA TYR A 82 -3.54 7.18 10.49
C TYR A 82 -3.12 5.75 10.17
N PHE A 83 -2.29 5.54 9.14
CA PHE A 83 -1.90 4.19 8.71
C PHE A 83 -0.84 3.56 9.62
N THR A 84 0.25 4.28 9.91
CA THR A 84 1.34 3.82 10.78
C THR A 84 0.87 3.48 12.20
N PRO A 85 0.07 4.34 12.90
CA PRO A 85 -0.49 4.00 14.21
C PRO A 85 -1.61 2.96 14.15
N ARG A 86 -1.96 2.45 12.95
CA ARG A 86 -3.00 1.44 12.74
C ARG A 86 -4.39 1.90 13.17
N LEU A 87 -4.71 3.18 13.01
CA LEU A 87 -6.07 3.69 13.26
C LEU A 87 -7.03 3.28 12.14
N ILE A 88 -6.50 3.17 10.91
CA ILE A 88 -7.23 2.74 9.72
C ILE A 88 -6.43 1.74 8.90
N ALA A 89 -7.12 0.98 8.05
CA ALA A 89 -6.50 0.11 7.05
C ALA A 89 -7.27 0.16 5.72
N LEU A 90 -6.64 -0.36 4.66
CA LEU A 90 -7.33 -0.66 3.42
C LEU A 90 -7.92 -2.07 3.50
N SER A 91 -9.08 -2.25 2.89
CA SER A 91 -9.75 -3.53 2.72
C SER A 91 -10.12 -3.72 1.26
N PRO A 92 -10.07 -4.94 0.69
CA PRO A 92 -10.88 -5.22 -0.48
C PRO A 92 -12.34 -4.84 -0.20
N SER A 93 -13.04 -4.39 -1.23
CA SER A 93 -14.45 -4.05 -1.11
C SER A 93 -15.27 -5.25 -0.60
N LEU A 94 -16.36 -4.96 0.12
CA LEU A 94 -17.22 -5.98 0.69
C LEU A 94 -17.76 -7.00 -0.34
N PRO A 95 -18.16 -6.63 -1.58
CA PRO A 95 -18.53 -7.60 -2.61
C PRO A 95 -17.41 -8.60 -2.93
N VAL A 96 -16.16 -8.14 -3.02
CA VAL A 96 -15.00 -9.01 -3.26
C VAL A 96 -14.75 -9.92 -2.06
N LEU A 97 -14.81 -9.39 -0.83
CA LEU A 97 -14.64 -10.20 0.38
C LEU A 97 -15.70 -11.30 0.49
N ARG A 98 -16.98 -10.98 0.26
CA ARG A 98 -18.07 -11.97 0.29
C ARG A 98 -17.89 -13.04 -0.78
N TYR A 99 -17.51 -12.66 -2.01
CA TYR A 99 -17.20 -13.63 -3.06
C TYR A 99 -16.05 -14.58 -2.67
N ILE A 100 -14.96 -14.07 -2.10
CA ILE A 100 -13.85 -14.91 -1.63
C ILE A 100 -14.30 -15.83 -0.50
N HIS A 101 -15.06 -15.32 0.46
CA HIS A 101 -15.63 -16.11 1.54
C HIS A 101 -16.53 -17.25 1.00
N ASP A 102 -17.41 -16.95 0.06
CA ASP A 102 -18.31 -17.94 -0.55
C ASP A 102 -17.55 -18.96 -1.39
N TYR A 103 -16.54 -18.51 -2.15
CA TYR A 103 -15.62 -19.38 -2.89
C TYR A 103 -14.91 -20.38 -1.97
N LEU A 104 -14.50 -19.96 -0.77
CA LEU A 104 -13.88 -20.86 0.21
C LEU A 104 -14.84 -21.95 0.72
N ASN A 105 -16.14 -21.90 0.44
CA ASN A 105 -17.09 -22.97 0.74
C ASN A 105 -17.29 -23.95 -0.42
N THR A 106 -16.66 -23.71 -1.58
CA THR A 106 -16.74 -24.61 -2.73
C THR A 106 -15.82 -25.83 -2.58
N PRO A 107 -16.21 -27.01 -3.11
CA PRO A 107 -15.34 -28.18 -3.17
C PRO A 107 -14.20 -27.97 -4.18
N ASN A 108 -13.04 -28.62 -3.95
CA ASN A 108 -11.89 -28.61 -4.86
C ASN A 108 -11.36 -27.20 -5.20
N ARG A 109 -11.35 -26.30 -4.23
CA ARG A 109 -10.82 -24.95 -4.40
C ARG A 109 -9.31 -24.94 -4.66
N LEU A 110 -8.91 -24.01 -5.52
CA LEU A 110 -7.53 -23.58 -5.74
C LEU A 110 -7.07 -22.59 -4.64
N PRO A 111 -5.75 -22.47 -4.40
CA PRO A 111 -5.17 -21.43 -3.55
C PRO A 111 -5.62 -20.03 -3.97
N LEU A 112 -5.81 -19.12 -3.01
CA LEU A 112 -6.36 -17.79 -3.30
C LEU A 112 -5.49 -16.96 -4.25
N HIS A 113 -4.16 -17.10 -4.22
CA HIS A 113 -3.31 -16.39 -5.19
C HIS A 113 -3.61 -16.79 -6.65
N GLU A 114 -3.95 -18.06 -6.92
CA GLU A 114 -4.39 -18.52 -8.25
C GLU A 114 -5.78 -17.98 -8.58
N VAL A 115 -6.67 -17.93 -7.59
CA VAL A 115 -8.00 -17.32 -7.73
C VAL A 115 -7.90 -15.86 -8.14
N PHE A 116 -7.06 -15.07 -7.45
CA PHE A 116 -6.84 -13.67 -7.80
C PHE A 116 -6.18 -13.51 -9.18
N ALA A 117 -5.29 -14.42 -9.58
CA ALA A 117 -4.75 -14.44 -10.93
C ALA A 117 -5.84 -14.69 -11.99
N MET A 118 -6.74 -15.64 -11.76
CA MET A 118 -7.89 -15.89 -12.64
C MET A 118 -8.89 -14.73 -12.64
N LEU A 119 -9.17 -14.11 -11.49
CA LEU A 119 -10.03 -12.92 -11.43
C LEU A 119 -9.46 -11.75 -12.25
N ARG A 120 -8.13 -11.59 -12.30
CA ARG A 120 -7.49 -10.62 -13.20
C ARG A 120 -7.65 -11.00 -14.68
N LEU A 121 -7.56 -12.29 -15.02
CA LEU A 121 -7.85 -12.76 -16.38
C LEU A 121 -9.32 -12.49 -16.77
N ALA A 122 -10.26 -12.73 -15.86
CA ALA A 122 -11.68 -12.44 -16.04
C ALA A 122 -11.94 -10.96 -16.28
N MET A 123 -11.30 -10.08 -15.50
CA MET A 123 -11.37 -8.62 -15.69
C MET A 123 -10.79 -8.16 -17.03
N ALA A 124 -9.84 -8.92 -17.61
CA ALA A 124 -9.33 -8.71 -18.97
C ALA A 124 -10.22 -9.33 -20.07
N GLY A 125 -11.36 -9.93 -19.71
CA GLY A 125 -12.33 -10.51 -20.63
C GLY A 125 -12.06 -11.97 -21.01
N HIS A 126 -11.14 -12.65 -20.32
CA HIS A 126 -10.91 -14.08 -20.52
C HIS A 126 -11.94 -14.92 -19.75
N ASP A 127 -12.31 -16.07 -20.32
CA ASP A 127 -13.18 -17.04 -19.63
C ASP A 127 -12.40 -17.80 -18.55
N VAL A 128 -13.02 -18.01 -17.40
CA VAL A 128 -12.41 -18.63 -16.21
C VAL A 128 -13.34 -19.68 -15.58
N PRO A 129 -13.56 -20.82 -16.25
CA PRO A 129 -14.58 -21.81 -15.84
C PRO A 129 -14.30 -22.49 -14.50
N ALA A 130 -13.09 -22.33 -13.95
CA ALA A 130 -12.72 -22.88 -12.64
C ALA A 130 -13.27 -22.06 -11.45
N LEU A 131 -13.80 -20.86 -11.71
CA LEU A 131 -14.35 -19.98 -10.68
C LEU A 131 -15.89 -19.93 -10.74
N PRO A 132 -16.56 -19.71 -9.59
CA PRO A 132 -17.93 -19.20 -9.59
C PRO A 132 -18.03 -17.93 -10.45
N ASP A 133 -19.24 -17.60 -10.94
CA ASP A 133 -19.44 -16.45 -11.83
C ASP A 133 -18.81 -15.16 -11.25
N PRO A 134 -17.71 -14.65 -11.83
CA PRO A 134 -16.98 -13.53 -11.26
C PRO A 134 -17.60 -12.18 -11.65
N ARG A 135 -18.53 -12.15 -12.62
CA ARG A 135 -19.09 -10.91 -13.19
C ARG A 135 -19.58 -9.92 -12.13
N PRO A 136 -20.30 -10.33 -11.07
CA PRO A 136 -20.82 -9.40 -10.06
C PRO A 136 -19.73 -8.65 -9.28
N ILE A 137 -18.50 -9.17 -9.22
CA ILE A 137 -17.39 -8.56 -8.45
C ILE A 137 -16.34 -7.87 -9.31
N LEU A 138 -16.34 -8.07 -10.64
CA LEU A 138 -15.38 -7.43 -11.54
C LEU A 138 -15.33 -5.89 -11.40
N PRO A 139 -16.46 -5.16 -11.25
CA PRO A 139 -16.42 -3.71 -11.09
C PRO A 139 -15.67 -3.27 -9.81
N PHE A 140 -15.56 -4.17 -8.84
CA PHE A 140 -15.05 -3.91 -7.50
C PHE A 140 -13.66 -4.49 -7.24
N LEU A 141 -13.10 -5.30 -8.16
CA LEU A 141 -11.90 -6.10 -7.91
C LEU A 141 -10.67 -5.25 -7.54
N GLN A 142 -10.54 -4.05 -8.13
CA GLN A 142 -9.47 -3.09 -7.85
C GLN A 142 -9.94 -1.90 -7.00
N LEU A 143 -11.11 -2.02 -6.38
CA LEU A 143 -11.69 -1.00 -5.51
C LEU A 143 -11.55 -1.44 -4.06
N PHE A 144 -10.95 -0.56 -3.27
CA PHE A 144 -10.68 -0.77 -1.86
C PHE A 144 -11.54 0.15 -1.00
N THR A 145 -11.81 -0.22 0.24
CA THR A 145 -12.45 0.65 1.25
C THR A 145 -11.45 0.98 2.36
N ILE A 146 -11.67 2.09 3.05
CA ILE A 146 -10.97 2.37 4.31
C ILE A 146 -11.80 1.77 5.44
N VAL A 147 -11.21 0.86 6.19
CA VAL A 147 -11.81 0.31 7.41
C VAL A 147 -11.21 0.99 8.64
N ILE A 148 -12.07 1.29 9.60
CA ILE A 148 -11.68 1.91 10.87
C ILE A 148 -11.31 0.81 11.86
N LEU A 149 -10.07 0.85 12.34
CA LEU A 149 -9.57 -0.10 13.34
C LEU A 149 -9.80 0.45 14.76
N GLU A 150 -9.60 1.75 14.97
CA GLU A 150 -9.78 2.35 16.30
C GLU A 150 -10.84 3.47 16.27
N PRO A 151 -12.14 3.14 16.31
CA PRO A 151 -13.20 4.14 16.19
C PRO A 151 -13.17 5.17 17.31
N GLY A 152 -12.83 4.78 18.55
CA GLY A 152 -12.71 5.70 19.69
C GLY A 152 -11.63 6.76 19.50
N SER A 153 -10.51 6.40 18.86
CA SER A 153 -9.40 7.32 18.56
C SER A 153 -9.74 8.29 17.41
N LEU A 154 -10.81 8.02 16.65
CA LEU A 154 -11.18 8.76 15.44
C LEU A 154 -12.48 9.56 15.58
N VAL A 155 -13.06 9.68 16.77
CA VAL A 155 -14.26 10.50 17.02
C VAL A 155 -14.08 11.94 16.50
N GLY A 156 -15.00 12.40 15.66
CA GLY A 156 -14.96 13.72 15.03
C GLY A 156 -13.79 13.96 14.05
N ARG A 157 -13.02 12.92 13.67
CA ARG A 157 -11.88 13.06 12.76
C ARG A 157 -12.29 12.86 11.30
N CYS A 158 -11.57 13.56 10.42
CA CYS A 158 -11.68 13.43 8.97
C CYS A 158 -10.31 13.66 8.31
N LEU A 159 -10.17 13.20 7.06
CA LEU A 159 -9.07 13.59 6.18
C LEU A 159 -9.55 14.70 5.26
N LEU A 160 -8.73 15.72 5.05
CA LEU A 160 -8.98 16.73 4.03
C LEU A 160 -8.54 16.21 2.68
N THR A 161 -9.37 16.43 1.66
CA THR A 161 -9.01 16.19 0.25
C THR A 161 -9.18 17.48 -0.56
N LEU A 162 -8.25 17.72 -1.47
CA LEU A 162 -8.33 18.83 -2.43
C LEU A 162 -9.14 18.46 -3.68
N HIS A 163 -9.50 17.18 -3.81
CA HIS A 163 -10.17 16.62 -4.97
C HIS A 163 -11.17 15.55 -4.52
N LEU A 164 -12.29 16.00 -3.93
CA LEU A 164 -13.43 15.17 -3.64
C LEU A 164 -14.06 14.73 -4.98
N PRO A 165 -13.95 13.44 -5.36
CA PRO A 165 -14.48 12.95 -6.64
C PRO A 165 -15.99 13.14 -6.70
N ALA A 166 -16.55 13.35 -7.89
CA ALA A 166 -18.00 13.34 -8.07
C ALA A 166 -18.60 11.97 -7.69
N LEU A 167 -19.92 11.93 -7.53
CA LEU A 167 -20.62 10.66 -7.33
C LEU A 167 -20.53 9.81 -8.60
N SER A 168 -20.39 8.51 -8.41
CA SER A 168 -20.43 7.50 -9.45
C SER A 168 -21.54 6.50 -9.16
N ILE A 169 -22.21 6.02 -10.21
CA ILE A 169 -23.20 4.93 -10.12
C ILE A 169 -22.66 3.68 -10.81
N LEU A 170 -22.98 2.51 -10.28
CA LEU A 170 -22.72 1.25 -11.00
C LEU A 170 -23.76 1.06 -12.10
N GLN A 171 -23.32 1.04 -13.35
CA GLN A 171 -24.14 0.79 -14.54
C GLN A 171 -23.42 -0.22 -15.44
N ASP A 172 -24.11 -1.25 -15.94
CA ASP A 172 -23.56 -2.25 -16.87
C ASP A 172 -22.17 -2.78 -16.43
N ASP A 173 -22.05 -3.20 -15.18
CA ASP A 173 -20.80 -3.72 -14.57
C ASP A 173 -19.61 -2.73 -14.55
N HIS A 174 -19.87 -1.43 -14.60
CA HIS A 174 -18.83 -0.41 -14.42
C HIS A 174 -19.34 0.83 -13.69
N PHE A 175 -18.44 1.49 -12.96
CA PHE A 175 -18.76 2.77 -12.34
C PHE A 175 -18.66 3.89 -13.38
N VAL A 176 -19.75 4.64 -13.54
CA VAL A 176 -19.83 5.85 -14.39
C VAL A 176 -20.19 7.06 -13.55
N LEU A 177 -19.94 8.26 -14.08
CA LEU A 177 -20.37 9.51 -13.43
C LEU A 177 -21.88 9.51 -13.20
N ALA A 178 -22.30 9.80 -11.97
CA ALA A 178 -23.70 9.86 -11.61
C ALA A 178 -24.40 11.06 -12.29
N PRO A 179 -25.67 10.93 -12.70
CA PRO A 179 -26.44 12.05 -13.22
C PRO A 179 -26.71 13.10 -12.13
N ASP A 180 -26.97 14.34 -12.56
CA ASP A 180 -27.34 15.43 -11.65
C ASP A 180 -28.55 15.06 -10.79
N GLY A 181 -28.48 15.38 -9.48
CA GLY A 181 -29.53 15.07 -8.52
C GLY A 181 -29.42 13.72 -7.81
N THR A 182 -28.45 12.87 -8.19
CA THR A 182 -28.15 11.63 -7.47
C THR A 182 -27.71 11.92 -6.03
N LEU A 183 -28.24 11.20 -5.04
CA LEU A 183 -27.91 11.39 -3.64
C LEU A 183 -26.77 10.45 -3.21
N PRO A 184 -25.87 10.89 -2.30
CA PRO A 184 -24.76 10.06 -1.80
C PRO A 184 -25.17 8.74 -1.12
N GLY A 185 -26.42 8.59 -0.70
CA GLY A 185 -26.95 7.42 -0.01
C GLY A 185 -27.82 6.52 -0.90
N ASP A 186 -27.96 6.83 -2.19
CA ASP A 186 -28.67 5.98 -3.13
C ASP A 186 -27.93 4.64 -3.32
N GLU A 187 -28.67 3.58 -3.66
CA GLU A 187 -28.09 2.26 -3.89
C GLU A 187 -27.11 2.30 -5.06
N ASN A 188 -25.98 1.58 -4.94
CA ASN A 188 -24.93 1.51 -5.95
C ASN A 188 -24.26 2.85 -6.29
N VAL A 189 -24.39 3.85 -5.41
CA VAL A 189 -23.74 5.14 -5.55
C VAL A 189 -22.53 5.23 -4.62
N ALA A 190 -21.38 5.61 -5.18
CA ALA A 190 -20.14 5.75 -4.42
C ALA A 190 -19.29 6.92 -4.94
N ARG A 191 -18.38 7.44 -4.12
CA ARG A 191 -17.24 8.23 -4.63
C ARG A 191 -16.07 7.31 -4.90
N ILE A 192 -15.50 7.38 -6.09
CA ILE A 192 -14.31 6.63 -6.46
C ILE A 192 -13.09 7.56 -6.41
N PHE A 193 -12.23 7.34 -5.42
CA PHE A 193 -10.93 8.00 -5.29
C PHE A 193 -9.95 7.31 -6.24
N ASP A 194 -9.89 7.80 -7.47
CA ASP A 194 -9.07 7.25 -8.55
C ASP A 194 -7.88 8.18 -8.85
N VAL A 195 -6.72 7.81 -8.32
CA VAL A 195 -5.49 8.58 -8.57
C VAL A 195 -5.06 8.50 -10.04
N LEU A 196 -5.34 7.39 -10.73
CA LEU A 196 -4.91 7.17 -12.10
C LEU A 196 -5.71 8.03 -13.07
N GLU A 197 -7.02 8.14 -12.84
CA GLU A 197 -7.88 9.03 -13.61
C GLU A 197 -7.41 10.49 -13.49
N MET A 198 -7.02 10.91 -12.27
CA MET A 198 -6.56 12.28 -12.03
C MET A 198 -5.26 12.65 -12.76
N ILE A 199 -4.34 11.70 -12.97
CA ILE A 199 -3.07 11.97 -13.66
C ILE A 199 -3.31 12.39 -15.12
N GLY A 200 -4.42 11.93 -15.72
CA GLY A 200 -4.78 12.28 -17.09
C GLY A 200 -5.45 13.65 -17.25
N LEU A 201 -5.81 14.33 -16.15
CA LEU A 201 -6.56 15.60 -16.19
C LEU A 201 -5.60 16.80 -16.11
N ASP A 202 -5.71 17.73 -17.06
CA ASP A 202 -4.99 19.01 -17.04
C ASP A 202 -5.89 20.16 -17.54
N PRO A 203 -6.29 21.12 -16.69
CA PRO A 203 -6.04 21.18 -15.24
C PRO A 203 -6.90 20.18 -14.47
N VAL A 204 -6.40 19.69 -13.33
CA VAL A 204 -7.19 18.87 -12.41
C VAL A 204 -8.26 19.73 -11.74
N PRO A 205 -9.56 19.40 -11.85
CA PRO A 205 -10.62 20.15 -11.17
C PRO A 205 -10.42 20.16 -9.65
N GLU A 206 -10.39 21.36 -9.06
CA GLU A 206 -10.34 21.52 -7.61
C GLU A 206 -11.74 21.32 -7.03
N SER A 207 -11.86 20.40 -6.07
CA SER A 207 -13.11 20.08 -5.38
C SER A 207 -12.73 19.80 -3.93
N LEU A 208 -12.78 20.83 -3.08
CA LEU A 208 -12.44 20.66 -1.68
C LEU A 208 -13.48 19.79 -0.99
N GLY A 209 -13.03 18.87 -0.14
CA GLY A 209 -13.94 18.04 0.64
C GLY A 209 -13.26 17.33 1.79
N VAL A 210 -14.06 16.49 2.46
CA VAL A 210 -13.63 15.71 3.62
C VAL A 210 -13.90 14.23 3.39
N ILE A 211 -13.03 13.40 3.96
CA ILE A 211 -13.19 11.95 4.04
C ILE A 211 -13.45 11.66 5.52
N PRO A 212 -14.69 11.38 5.91
CA PRO A 212 -15.02 11.13 7.31
C PRO A 212 -14.39 9.83 7.79
N LEU A 213 -13.84 9.85 9.01
CA LEU A 213 -13.28 8.66 9.68
C LEU A 213 -14.08 8.27 10.93
N SER A 214 -15.16 8.99 11.21
CA SER A 214 -16.03 8.81 12.37
C SER A 214 -17.47 8.62 11.93
N SER A 215 -18.17 7.66 12.52
CA SER A 215 -19.60 7.41 12.30
C SER A 215 -20.51 8.57 12.73
N GLU A 216 -20.02 9.50 13.56
CA GLU A 216 -20.76 10.70 13.93
C GLU A 216 -20.86 11.72 12.79
N HIS A 217 -20.01 11.60 11.76
CA HIS A 217 -20.05 12.50 10.63
C HIS A 217 -21.23 12.13 9.69
N PRO A 218 -22.10 13.09 9.28
CA PRO A 218 -23.27 12.79 8.46
C PRO A 218 -22.95 12.07 7.15
N GLU A 219 -21.80 12.38 6.55
CA GLU A 219 -21.36 11.74 5.32
C GLU A 219 -20.64 10.39 5.52
N PHE A 220 -20.50 9.88 6.75
CA PHE A 220 -19.79 8.61 7.00
C PHE A 220 -20.46 7.42 6.32
N THR A 221 -21.79 7.43 6.25
CA THR A 221 -22.58 6.39 5.60
C THR A 221 -22.44 6.35 4.08
N GLN A 222 -21.88 7.40 3.47
CA GLN A 222 -21.63 7.42 2.04
C GLN A 222 -20.56 6.38 1.66
N GLN A 223 -20.85 5.59 0.63
CA GLN A 223 -19.91 4.62 0.09
C GLN A 223 -18.74 5.32 -0.62
N ARG A 224 -17.52 4.87 -0.30
CA ARG A 224 -16.28 5.40 -0.86
C ARG A 224 -15.37 4.24 -1.22
N TYR A 225 -14.82 4.31 -2.42
CA TYR A 225 -13.86 3.35 -2.92
C TYR A 225 -12.57 4.03 -3.34
N TRP A 226 -11.46 3.35 -3.19
CA TRP A 226 -10.14 3.78 -3.67
C TRP A 226 -9.71 2.85 -4.78
N ARG A 227 -9.47 3.38 -5.97
CA ARG A 227 -8.84 2.61 -7.05
C ARG A 227 -7.33 2.74 -6.92
N LEU A 228 -6.66 1.63 -6.62
CA LEU A 228 -5.22 1.58 -6.42
C LEU A 228 -4.57 0.59 -7.38
N THR A 229 -3.28 0.77 -7.67
CA THR A 229 -2.49 -0.17 -8.48
C THR A 229 -2.06 -1.43 -7.71
N SER A 230 -2.28 -1.43 -6.41
CA SER A 230 -1.90 -2.51 -5.51
C SER A 230 -2.72 -3.79 -5.76
N PRO A 231 -2.10 -4.99 -5.71
CA PRO A 231 -2.82 -6.25 -5.83
C PRO A 231 -3.81 -6.46 -4.68
N THR A 232 -5.00 -6.95 -5.00
CA THR A 232 -6.08 -7.19 -4.04
C THR A 232 -5.68 -8.19 -2.96
N GLU A 233 -4.96 -9.24 -3.36
CA GLU A 233 -4.40 -10.25 -2.45
C GLU A 233 -3.41 -9.66 -1.43
N ALA A 234 -2.61 -8.66 -1.83
CA ALA A 234 -1.65 -8.01 -0.95
C ALA A 234 -2.35 -7.10 0.08
N ILE A 235 -3.40 -6.39 -0.35
CA ILE A 235 -4.25 -5.60 0.56
C ILE A 235 -4.97 -6.52 1.57
N LEU A 236 -5.52 -7.66 1.11
CA LEU A 236 -6.14 -8.64 1.99
C LEU A 236 -5.14 -9.22 3.00
N ALA A 237 -3.93 -9.56 2.56
CA ALA A 237 -2.87 -10.07 3.43
C ALA A 237 -2.49 -9.04 4.51
N ALA A 238 -2.32 -7.78 4.11
CA ALA A 238 -2.02 -6.68 5.02
C ALA A 238 -3.17 -6.44 6.03
N LEU A 239 -4.44 -6.58 5.59
CA LEU A 239 -5.59 -6.46 6.48
C LEU A 239 -5.65 -7.60 7.48
N ILE A 240 -5.53 -8.87 7.05
CA ILE A 240 -5.51 -10.05 7.92
C ILE A 240 -4.49 -9.87 9.05
N ALA A 241 -3.27 -9.43 8.70
CA ALA A 241 -2.21 -9.18 9.67
C ALA A 241 -2.56 -8.11 10.71
N ARG A 242 -3.39 -7.12 10.35
CA ARG A 242 -3.81 -6.03 11.26
C ARG A 242 -5.01 -6.43 12.11
N VAL A 243 -5.92 -7.24 11.59
CA VAL A 243 -7.19 -7.54 12.27
C VAL A 243 -7.15 -8.81 13.11
N ALA A 244 -6.04 -9.56 13.11
CA ALA A 244 -5.92 -10.82 13.84
C ALA A 244 -6.13 -10.70 15.35
N THR A 245 -5.88 -9.53 15.97
CA THR A 245 -5.81 -9.40 17.44
C THR A 245 -6.79 -8.42 18.08
N GLY A 246 -7.61 -7.68 17.31
CA GLY A 246 -8.50 -6.65 17.89
C GLY A 246 -9.95 -7.07 18.13
N THR A 247 -10.81 -6.12 18.47
CA THR A 247 -12.27 -6.28 18.51
C THR A 247 -12.87 -5.19 17.64
N PHE A 248 -13.22 -5.55 16.41
CA PHE A 248 -13.70 -4.60 15.40
C PHE A 248 -15.08 -5.04 14.90
N GLU A 249 -15.94 -4.07 14.61
CA GLU A 249 -17.35 -4.33 14.27
C GLU A 249 -17.68 -4.09 12.80
N SER A 250 -16.76 -3.52 11.99
CA SER A 250 -17.04 -3.31 10.57
C SER A 250 -17.19 -4.65 9.84
N GLU A 251 -18.15 -4.72 8.93
CA GLU A 251 -18.48 -5.95 8.21
C GLU A 251 -17.28 -6.51 7.44
N GLU A 252 -16.50 -5.66 6.77
CA GLU A 252 -15.30 -6.08 6.04
C GLU A 252 -14.28 -6.80 6.93
N ILE A 253 -14.11 -6.32 8.17
CA ILE A 253 -13.19 -6.95 9.14
C ILE A 253 -13.75 -8.30 9.60
N LEU A 254 -15.07 -8.40 9.84
CA LEU A 254 -15.71 -9.66 10.23
C LEU A 254 -15.55 -10.72 9.12
N VAL A 255 -15.83 -10.37 7.87
CA VAL A 255 -15.67 -11.28 6.72
C VAL A 255 -14.20 -11.65 6.53
N THR A 256 -13.28 -10.68 6.67
CA THR A 256 -11.83 -10.94 6.57
C THR A 256 -11.35 -11.94 7.62
N ARG A 257 -11.87 -11.86 8.85
CA ARG A 257 -11.57 -12.84 9.91
C ARG A 257 -12.10 -14.22 9.57
N ALA A 258 -13.33 -14.30 9.05
CA ALA A 258 -13.91 -15.56 8.62
C ALA A 258 -13.06 -16.22 7.52
N ILE A 259 -12.60 -15.44 6.53
CA ILE A 259 -11.66 -15.88 5.49
C ILE A 259 -10.37 -16.42 6.13
N TYR A 260 -9.74 -15.65 7.02
CA TYR A 260 -8.50 -16.06 7.68
C TYR A 260 -8.67 -17.36 8.47
N HIS A 261 -9.70 -17.45 9.33
CA HIS A 261 -9.97 -18.64 10.12
C HIS A 261 -10.22 -19.88 9.25
N ARG A 262 -10.97 -19.71 8.15
CA ARG A 262 -11.24 -20.80 7.22
C ARG A 262 -9.94 -21.33 6.62
N LEU A 263 -9.08 -20.45 6.11
CA LEU A 263 -7.78 -20.84 5.55
C LEU A 263 -6.84 -21.45 6.59
N SER A 264 -6.83 -20.93 7.83
CA SER A 264 -6.02 -21.49 8.91
C SER A 264 -6.45 -22.90 9.30
N LEU A 265 -7.76 -23.17 9.37
CA LEU A 265 -8.28 -24.50 9.69
C LEU A 265 -7.86 -25.53 8.65
N GLU A 266 -7.80 -25.15 7.37
CA GLU A 266 -7.39 -26.06 6.29
C GLU A 266 -5.94 -26.51 6.42
N ILE A 267 -5.06 -25.60 6.84
CA ILE A 267 -3.66 -25.95 7.10
C ILE A 267 -3.59 -26.99 8.22
N VAL A 268 -4.31 -26.75 9.32
CA VAL A 268 -4.34 -27.68 10.46
C VAL A 268 -4.93 -29.03 10.05
N GLU A 269 -6.02 -29.04 9.27
CA GLU A 269 -6.63 -30.27 8.76
C GLU A 269 -5.65 -31.04 7.84
N ALA A 270 -4.95 -30.34 6.94
CA ALA A 270 -3.94 -30.94 6.07
C ALA A 270 -2.76 -31.52 6.87
N GLU A 271 -2.32 -30.86 7.93
CA GLU A 271 -1.27 -31.35 8.84
C GLU A 271 -1.72 -32.59 9.62
N LEU A 272 -2.97 -32.62 10.11
CA LEU A 272 -3.51 -33.76 10.86
C LEU A 272 -3.71 -35.01 9.99
N HIS A 273 -4.12 -34.84 8.73
CA HIS A 273 -4.28 -35.95 7.78
C HIS A 273 -2.95 -36.32 7.09
N GLY A 274 -1.93 -35.48 7.20
CA GLY A 274 -0.64 -35.57 6.50
C GLY A 274 0.45 -36.44 7.17
N GLU A 275 0.18 -37.06 8.31
CA GLU A 275 1.12 -37.99 8.98
C GLU A 275 0.67 -39.47 8.97
N GLY A 276 -0.21 -39.84 8.05
CA GLY A 276 -0.27 -41.19 7.53
C GLY A 276 0.84 -41.43 6.51
N GLY A 277 2.11 -41.29 6.92
CA GLY A 277 3.23 -41.71 6.08
C GLY A 277 3.02 -43.15 5.59
N PRO A 278 3.49 -43.53 4.39
CA PRO A 278 3.43 -44.91 3.93
C PRO A 278 4.31 -45.80 4.82
N SER A 279 3.77 -46.25 5.96
CA SER A 279 4.18 -47.47 6.62
C SER A 279 3.81 -48.62 5.70
N GLY A 280 4.81 -49.33 5.17
CA GLY A 280 4.59 -50.66 4.58
C GLY A 280 4.88 -50.82 3.08
N GLY A 281 5.92 -50.16 2.55
CA GLY A 281 6.56 -50.58 1.31
C GLY A 281 7.79 -51.44 1.61
N GLY A 282 7.60 -52.70 1.98
CA GLY A 282 8.69 -53.67 2.19
C GLY A 282 9.56 -53.78 0.94
N GLY A 283 10.76 -53.21 1.00
CA GLY A 283 11.82 -53.49 0.04
C GLY A 283 12.33 -54.92 0.25
N PRO A 284 12.26 -55.81 -0.75
CA PRO A 284 12.90 -57.11 -0.64
C PRO A 284 14.41 -56.92 -0.65
N GLY A 285 15.08 -57.57 0.30
CA GLY A 285 16.53 -57.58 0.39
C GLY A 285 17.18 -58.06 -0.90
N ARG A 286 18.17 -57.30 -1.37
CA ARG A 286 19.34 -57.75 -2.12
C ARG A 286 20.48 -56.85 -1.62
N GLY A 287 21.49 -57.35 -0.92
CA GLY A 287 22.33 -58.47 -1.32
C GLY A 287 23.63 -57.90 -1.87
N GLY A 288 24.68 -57.97 -1.05
CA GLY A 288 26.11 -58.03 -1.37
C GLY A 288 26.69 -57.24 -2.56
N GLY A 289 27.72 -56.44 -2.28
CA GLY A 289 28.59 -55.93 -3.34
C GLY A 289 29.76 -55.09 -2.85
N ARG A 290 30.79 -55.75 -2.31
CA ARG A 290 32.13 -55.18 -2.12
C ARG A 290 32.82 -54.93 -3.47
N GLY A 291 33.56 -53.84 -3.57
CA GLY A 291 34.53 -53.56 -4.64
C GLY A 291 34.55 -52.05 -4.92
N GLY A 292 35.59 -51.27 -4.64
CA GLY A 292 36.99 -51.54 -4.93
C GLY A 292 37.32 -50.92 -6.29
N GLY A 293 37.81 -49.68 -6.31
CA GLY A 293 38.11 -48.99 -7.57
C GLY A 293 38.81 -47.65 -7.39
N ARG A 294 40.13 -47.70 -7.20
CA ARG A 294 41.06 -46.58 -7.39
C ARG A 294 41.28 -46.35 -8.89
N GLY A 295 41.30 -45.09 -9.31
CA GLY A 295 41.84 -44.63 -10.60
C GLY A 295 41.38 -43.18 -10.82
N GLY A 296 42.21 -42.16 -11.08
CA GLY A 296 43.54 -42.15 -11.67
C GLY A 296 43.45 -41.52 -13.07
N GLY A 297 43.67 -40.21 -13.19
CA GLY A 297 43.77 -39.46 -14.46
C GLY A 297 43.56 -37.95 -14.18
N ARG A 298 44.57 -37.08 -14.04
CA ARG A 298 45.59 -36.61 -15.00
C ARG A 298 45.02 -36.18 -16.37
N GLY A 299 45.05 -34.88 -16.65
CA GLY A 299 45.32 -34.36 -18.00
C GLY A 299 44.62 -33.04 -18.39
N GLY A 300 45.42 -32.04 -18.77
CA GLY A 300 45.03 -30.87 -19.57
C GLY A 300 44.97 -29.55 -18.78
N LYS A 301 45.99 -28.66 -18.76
CA LYS A 301 46.44 -27.73 -19.83
C LYS A 301 45.26 -27.05 -20.54
N SER A 302 45.22 -25.77 -20.89
CA SER A 302 46.06 -24.57 -20.73
C SER A 302 45.27 -23.47 -21.44
N GLY A 303 45.13 -22.27 -20.88
CA GLY A 303 44.39 -21.20 -21.55
C GLY A 303 44.65 -19.82 -20.95
N ARG A 304 45.89 -19.31 -21.11
CA ARG A 304 46.23 -17.90 -20.87
C ARG A 304 45.72 -17.06 -22.05
N GLY A 305 44.70 -16.24 -21.81
CA GLY A 305 44.33 -15.10 -22.67
C GLY A 305 44.81 -13.80 -22.05
N ARG A 306 45.98 -13.33 -22.49
CA ARG A 306 46.54 -11.99 -22.25
C ARG A 306 46.24 -11.16 -23.49
N GLY A 307 45.74 -9.94 -23.34
CA GLY A 307 45.76 -8.95 -24.43
C GLY A 307 44.69 -7.88 -24.28
N GLY A 308 45.11 -6.62 -24.10
CA GLY A 308 44.18 -5.50 -24.09
C GLY A 308 44.68 -4.22 -23.40
N SER A 309 45.93 -3.83 -23.67
CA SER A 309 46.45 -2.50 -23.33
C SER A 309 45.88 -1.46 -24.30
N GLY A 310 45.12 -0.50 -23.77
CA GLY A 310 44.71 0.71 -24.48
C GLY A 310 45.02 1.95 -23.64
N ARG A 311 46.22 2.51 -23.83
CA ARG A 311 46.59 3.86 -23.40
C ARG A 311 46.35 4.83 -24.57
N GLY A 312 45.66 5.93 -24.31
CA GLY A 312 45.70 7.17 -25.09
C GLY A 312 45.30 8.31 -24.13
N ALA A 313 46.25 9.11 -23.63
CA ALA A 313 46.67 10.40 -24.20
C ALA A 313 45.55 11.45 -24.11
N ARG A 314 45.59 12.33 -23.10
CA ARG A 314 46.19 13.70 -23.13
C ARG A 314 45.32 14.72 -23.89
N GLY A 315 44.94 15.81 -23.21
CA GLY A 315 44.79 17.12 -23.85
C GLY A 315 43.86 18.12 -23.15
N GLY A 316 44.46 19.20 -22.61
CA GLY A 316 43.91 20.57 -22.46
C GLY A 316 42.84 20.79 -21.39
N GLY A 317 42.94 21.69 -20.40
CA GLY A 317 43.67 22.97 -20.37
C GLY A 317 42.88 24.04 -21.12
N GLY A 318 42.15 24.91 -20.42
CA GLY A 318 41.39 25.99 -21.06
C GLY A 318 40.50 26.81 -20.13
N SER A 319 41.08 27.88 -19.61
CA SER A 319 40.52 28.98 -18.84
C SER A 319 39.33 29.69 -19.51
N GLY A 320 38.42 30.23 -18.68
CA GLY A 320 38.05 31.65 -18.77
C GLY A 320 36.78 32.05 -19.53
N LEU A 321 36.06 32.97 -18.86
CA LEU A 321 35.26 34.08 -19.40
C LEU A 321 33.76 33.86 -19.70
N THR A 322 32.97 34.32 -18.72
CA THR A 322 31.91 35.34 -18.87
C THR A 322 31.14 35.39 -20.19
N SER A 323 29.85 35.05 -20.15
CA SER A 323 28.86 35.74 -20.99
C SER A 323 27.51 35.82 -20.30
N THR A 324 27.16 37.05 -19.93
CA THR A 324 25.87 37.50 -19.42
C THR A 324 24.91 37.70 -20.58
N HIS A 325 24.06 36.73 -20.88
CA HIS A 325 22.94 36.95 -21.80
C HIS A 325 21.71 37.49 -21.05
N LYS A 326 21.58 38.82 -21.07
CA LYS A 326 20.32 39.55 -20.84
C LYS A 326 19.28 39.08 -21.86
N MET A 327 18.24 38.37 -21.41
CA MET A 327 17.01 38.22 -22.18
C MET A 327 16.19 39.51 -22.05
N LYS A 328 16.00 40.18 -23.19
CA LYS A 328 15.09 41.32 -23.34
C LYS A 328 13.64 40.81 -23.32
N LEU A 329 12.89 41.23 -22.30
CA LEU A 329 11.44 41.28 -22.30
C LEU A 329 10.95 42.09 -23.51
N ARG A 330 10.15 41.46 -24.37
CA ARG A 330 9.39 42.15 -25.43
C ARG A 330 7.91 42.05 -25.08
N THR A 331 7.42 43.10 -24.46
CA THR A 331 6.01 43.41 -24.26
C THR A 331 5.39 43.77 -25.61
N THR A 332 4.33 43.06 -26.01
CA THR A 332 3.41 43.52 -27.05
C THR A 332 2.00 43.51 -26.49
N ASN A 333 1.55 44.69 -26.07
CA ASN A 333 0.14 45.06 -26.00
C ASN A 333 -0.42 45.10 -27.42
N ARG A 334 -1.50 44.38 -27.69
CA ARG A 334 -2.50 44.82 -28.66
C ARG A 334 -3.88 44.24 -28.34
N GLU A 335 -4.79 45.18 -28.21
CA GLU A 335 -6.22 45.10 -27.91
C GLU A 335 -7.07 44.34 -28.95
N PRO A 336 -8.34 44.01 -28.61
CA PRO A 336 -9.16 43.04 -29.33
C PRO A 336 -10.09 43.70 -30.38
N PRO A 337 -10.66 42.93 -31.33
CA PRO A 337 -11.83 43.37 -32.06
C PRO A 337 -13.09 42.60 -31.68
N HIS A 338 -14.04 43.39 -31.19
CA HIS A 338 -15.49 43.35 -31.33
C HIS A 338 -16.22 42.12 -31.92
N LYS A 339 -17.19 41.68 -31.09
CA LYS A 339 -18.53 41.14 -31.38
C LYS A 339 -19.12 41.49 -32.76
N LYS A 340 -19.62 40.47 -33.47
CA LYS A 340 -20.88 40.49 -34.24
C LYS A 340 -21.54 39.11 -34.19
N GLY A 341 -22.81 39.05 -33.81
CA GLY A 341 -23.59 37.82 -33.78
C GLY A 341 -24.39 37.58 -35.06
N ARG A 342 -24.86 36.34 -35.26
CA ARG A 342 -26.23 36.03 -35.73
C ARG A 342 -26.52 34.52 -35.72
N ARG A 343 -27.67 34.19 -35.10
CA ARG A 343 -28.73 33.20 -35.40
C ARG A 343 -28.44 31.90 -36.19
N MET A 344 -28.93 30.81 -35.57
CA MET A 344 -29.83 29.73 -36.04
C MET A 344 -29.48 28.97 -37.34
N GLY A 345 -29.35 27.66 -37.19
CA GLY A 345 -29.45 26.68 -38.28
C GLY A 345 -29.43 25.24 -37.74
N GLU A 346 -30.53 24.53 -37.96
CA GLU A 346 -30.78 23.13 -37.63
C GLU A 346 -29.87 22.14 -38.39
N GLY A 347 -29.73 20.94 -37.81
CA GLY A 347 -29.66 19.68 -38.56
C GLY A 347 -28.28 19.20 -39.00
N GLY A 348 -27.92 17.96 -38.62
CA GLY A 348 -26.84 17.25 -39.31
C GLY A 348 -26.18 16.13 -38.52
N LEU A 349 -26.73 14.92 -38.67
CA LEU A 349 -26.11 13.62 -38.44
C LEU A 349 -24.63 13.56 -38.88
N SER A 350 -23.71 13.15 -38.00
CA SER A 350 -22.61 12.24 -38.39
C SER A 350 -21.66 11.83 -37.27
N LYS A 351 -21.46 10.51 -37.22
CA LYS A 351 -20.19 9.79 -37.11
C LYS A 351 -19.49 9.73 -35.75
N LYS A 352 -19.64 8.55 -35.14
CA LYS A 352 -18.57 7.62 -34.71
C LYS A 352 -17.16 8.24 -34.63
N SER A 353 -16.68 8.42 -33.40
CA SER A 353 -15.26 8.36 -33.09
C SER A 353 -15.07 7.44 -31.88
N GLY A 354 -14.77 6.17 -32.17
CA GLY A 354 -14.28 5.23 -31.17
C GLY A 354 -12.85 5.61 -30.80
N LEU A 355 -12.68 6.14 -29.59
CA LEU A 355 -11.39 6.26 -28.96
C LEU A 355 -11.00 4.87 -28.43
N ARG A 356 -10.16 4.18 -29.20
CA ARG A 356 -9.44 2.98 -28.75
C ARG A 356 -8.42 3.40 -27.71
N SER A 357 -8.69 3.08 -26.46
CA SER A 357 -7.69 2.99 -25.39
C SER A 357 -6.62 1.97 -25.81
N ARG A 358 -5.35 2.36 -25.75
CA ARG A 358 -4.21 1.45 -25.95
C ARG A 358 -4.17 0.45 -24.78
N PRO A 359 -4.07 -0.86 -25.03
CA PRO A 359 -3.77 -1.81 -23.96
C PRO A 359 -2.31 -1.64 -23.53
N LEU A 360 -2.08 -1.60 -22.21
CA LEU A 360 -0.76 -1.80 -21.62
C LEU A 360 -0.30 -3.22 -21.98
N GLU A 361 0.83 -3.33 -22.68
CA GLU A 361 1.53 -4.61 -22.85
C GLU A 361 2.08 -5.04 -21.48
N ILE A 362 1.42 -6.02 -20.88
CA ILE A 362 1.98 -6.78 -19.76
C ILE A 362 2.94 -7.80 -20.38
N ALA A 363 4.23 -7.68 -20.04
CA ALA A 363 5.24 -8.63 -20.46
C ALA A 363 4.93 -10.02 -19.88
N GLU A 364 4.62 -10.97 -20.75
CA GLU A 364 4.49 -12.38 -20.41
C GLU A 364 5.86 -12.94 -19.98
N SER A 365 6.05 -13.15 -18.68
CA SER A 365 7.12 -14.00 -18.15
C SER A 365 6.60 -15.43 -18.03
N GLY A 366 7.23 -16.33 -18.78
CA GLY A 366 6.83 -17.74 -18.90
C GLY A 366 6.74 -18.49 -17.57
N LEU A 367 5.64 -19.23 -17.43
CA LEU A 367 5.44 -20.27 -16.43
C LEU A 367 6.22 -21.53 -16.86
N SER A 368 7.21 -21.91 -16.07
CA SER A 368 7.84 -23.22 -16.13
C SER A 368 7.79 -23.88 -14.75
N ASP A 369 7.17 -25.05 -14.71
CA ASP A 369 7.12 -26.10 -13.67
C ASP A 369 7.89 -25.88 -12.37
N THR A 370 7.17 -25.75 -11.24
CA THR A 370 7.75 -25.74 -9.88
C THR A 370 7.06 -26.75 -8.95
N ASN A 371 7.38 -28.04 -9.12
CA ASN A 371 6.95 -29.12 -8.21
C ASN A 371 7.96 -29.36 -7.06
N SER A 372 8.58 -28.30 -6.51
CA SER A 372 9.71 -28.41 -5.56
C SER A 372 9.56 -27.57 -4.27
N SER A 373 8.46 -26.86 -4.07
CA SER A 373 8.38 -25.81 -3.04
C SER A 373 7.91 -26.28 -1.66
N GLN A 374 7.36 -27.50 -1.54
CA GLN A 374 6.73 -27.98 -0.30
C GLN A 374 7.73 -28.44 0.79
N GLU A 375 8.96 -28.79 0.43
CA GLU A 375 9.92 -29.41 1.38
C GLU A 375 10.72 -28.41 2.24
N ARG A 376 10.67 -27.10 1.95
CA ARG A 376 11.43 -26.09 2.71
C ARG A 376 10.75 -25.57 3.98
N TYR A 377 9.48 -25.89 4.22
CA TYR A 377 8.72 -25.32 5.34
C TYR A 377 8.94 -26.03 6.70
N ARG A 378 9.62 -27.18 6.76
CA ARG A 378 9.75 -27.99 7.99
C ARG A 378 10.86 -27.56 8.97
N ARG A 379 11.53 -26.41 8.80
CA ARG A 379 12.65 -26.01 9.68
C ARG A 379 12.65 -24.55 10.10
N LEU A 380 11.61 -24.09 10.77
CA LEU A 380 11.68 -22.87 11.56
C LEU A 380 11.11 -23.16 12.95
N CYS A 381 11.98 -23.57 13.88
CA CYS A 381 11.71 -23.50 15.32
C CYS A 381 11.69 -22.02 15.72
N LEU A 382 10.59 -21.61 16.35
CA LEU A 382 10.45 -20.34 17.07
C LEU A 382 10.99 -20.53 18.49
N ASP A 383 12.12 -19.89 18.80
CA ASP A 383 12.51 -19.58 20.17
C ASP A 383 12.97 -18.12 20.26
N ASP A 384 12.60 -17.52 21.39
CA ASP A 384 12.60 -16.11 21.79
C ASP A 384 13.78 -15.22 21.34
N TRP A 385 13.47 -13.97 20.96
CA TRP A 385 14.32 -12.82 21.33
C TRP A 385 13.62 -11.46 21.11
N GLU A 386 13.67 -10.62 22.16
CA GLU A 386 13.21 -9.24 22.18
C GLU A 386 14.33 -8.22 21.85
N VAL A 387 13.86 -7.01 21.48
CA VAL A 387 14.52 -5.68 21.49
C VAL A 387 15.53 -5.34 20.39
N ALA A 388 15.08 -4.54 19.41
CA ALA A 388 15.37 -3.09 19.34
C ALA A 388 14.68 -2.46 18.11
N SER A 389 13.71 -1.56 18.35
CA SER A 389 13.10 -0.69 17.32
C SER A 389 13.42 0.76 17.67
N SER A 390 13.97 1.51 16.71
CA SER A 390 14.14 2.95 16.80
C SER A 390 12.97 3.63 16.09
N PHE A 391 12.36 4.60 16.78
CA PHE A 391 11.12 5.32 16.49
C PHE A 391 9.82 4.53 16.78
N SER A 392 9.60 4.24 18.07
CA SER A 392 8.26 4.02 18.63
C SER A 392 8.00 5.12 19.67
N THR A 393 6.92 5.89 19.49
CA THR A 393 6.39 6.80 20.52
C THR A 393 5.58 5.95 21.50
N THR A 394 6.20 5.52 22.60
CA THR A 394 5.48 4.90 23.71
C THR A 394 4.69 5.97 24.45
N ILE A 395 3.38 6.01 24.25
CA ILE A 395 2.44 6.67 25.18
C ILE A 395 2.23 5.69 26.33
N GLY A 396 2.79 6.01 27.50
CA GLY A 396 2.58 5.24 28.72
C GLY A 396 1.14 5.42 29.22
N ASN A 397 0.39 4.32 29.30
CA ASN A 397 -0.85 4.26 30.07
C ASN A 397 -0.51 4.11 31.55
N GLU A 398 -0.56 5.21 32.31
CA GLU A 398 -0.59 5.13 33.77
C GLU A 398 -2.00 4.81 34.27
N SER A 399 -2.06 3.72 35.03
CA SER A 399 -3.25 3.20 35.71
C SER A 399 -3.64 4.12 36.87
N VAL A 400 -4.85 4.69 36.78
CA VAL A 400 -5.50 5.41 37.88
C VAL A 400 -5.86 4.41 38.98
N ARG A 401 -5.07 4.40 40.05
CA ARG A 401 -5.41 3.74 41.32
C ARG A 401 -6.12 4.75 42.22
N THR A 402 -7.43 4.60 42.35
CA THR A 402 -8.26 5.27 43.35
C THR A 402 -7.94 4.78 44.76
N LYS A 403 -7.44 5.66 45.64
CA LYS A 403 -7.64 5.59 47.10
C LYS A 403 -7.70 6.99 47.69
N SER A 404 -8.71 7.22 48.51
CA SER A 404 -8.82 8.28 49.54
C SER A 404 -9.12 7.57 50.88
N PRO A 405 -9.22 8.27 52.03
CA PRO A 405 -8.64 9.55 52.44
C PRO A 405 -7.88 9.40 53.81
N PHE A 406 -7.48 10.55 54.37
CA PHE A 406 -7.08 10.85 55.76
C PHE A 406 -5.60 11.20 56.05
N GLU A 407 -5.47 12.47 56.43
CA GLU A 407 -4.83 13.03 57.64
C GLU A 407 -3.56 13.88 57.52
N ASP A 408 -3.66 14.98 58.28
CA ASP A 408 -2.79 16.14 58.49
C ASP A 408 -1.29 15.91 58.44
N SER A 409 -0.56 16.91 57.91
CA SER A 409 0.47 17.62 58.68
C SER A 409 1.04 18.82 57.92
N GLN A 410 1.06 19.95 58.62
CA GLN A 410 1.77 21.18 58.30
C GLN A 410 3.29 20.94 58.22
N SER A 411 3.98 21.55 57.25
CA SER A 411 5.20 22.30 57.56
C SER A 411 5.69 23.17 56.39
N MET A 412 6.11 24.37 56.80
CA MET A 412 6.87 25.42 56.15
C MET A 412 7.84 24.97 55.03
N PHE A 413 7.75 25.62 53.87
CA PHE A 413 8.93 26.15 53.18
C PHE A 413 8.58 27.49 52.50
N LYS A 414 9.36 28.51 52.85
CA LYS A 414 9.45 29.80 52.16
C LYS A 414 10.48 29.66 51.03
N SER A 415 10.16 30.14 49.84
CA SER A 415 11.12 30.72 48.87
C SER A 415 10.31 31.67 47.98
N GLU A 416 10.37 32.97 48.26
CA GLU A 416 11.27 33.93 47.61
C GLU A 416 10.80 34.30 46.20
N ASP A 417 10.35 35.55 46.12
CA ASP A 417 9.96 36.30 44.94
C ASP A 417 11.03 36.25 43.85
N GLY A 418 10.63 35.79 42.66
CA GLY A 418 11.35 36.00 41.43
C GLY A 418 10.35 36.44 40.36
N CYS A 419 10.45 37.70 39.94
CA CYS A 419 9.68 38.27 38.83
C CYS A 419 9.68 37.36 37.60
N ASP A 420 8.54 36.77 37.28
CA ASP A 420 8.26 36.24 35.95
C ASP A 420 8.16 37.42 34.97
N ASP A 421 9.22 37.62 34.17
CA ASP A 421 9.17 38.48 32.99
C ASP A 421 8.49 37.70 31.84
N PRO A 422 7.24 38.04 31.45
CA PRO A 422 6.54 37.37 30.37
C PRO A 422 7.19 37.61 28.99
N ALA A 423 8.23 38.45 28.88
CA ALA A 423 9.00 38.64 27.65
C ALA A 423 10.01 37.51 27.36
N ALA A 424 10.28 36.60 28.31
CA ALA A 424 11.23 35.50 28.13
C ALA A 424 10.72 34.34 27.26
N TRP A 425 9.42 34.31 26.95
CA TRP A 425 8.80 33.26 26.14
C TRP A 425 8.73 33.64 24.66
N ARG A 426 9.89 33.78 24.01
CA ARG A 426 9.95 33.91 22.54
C ARG A 426 10.16 32.54 21.90
N PHE A 427 9.07 31.79 21.71
CA PHE A 427 9.05 30.70 20.75
C PHE A 427 8.95 31.29 19.33
N GLY A 428 10.00 31.12 18.55
CA GLY A 428 10.04 31.49 17.13
C GLY A 428 11.39 31.15 16.52
N PRO A 429 11.45 30.76 15.23
CA PRO A 429 12.72 30.48 14.55
C PRO A 429 13.62 31.73 14.61
N LYS A 430 14.85 31.56 15.13
CA LYS A 430 15.89 32.57 14.95
C LYS A 430 16.49 32.40 13.57
N TYR A 431 16.35 33.43 12.76
CA TYR A 431 17.02 33.53 11.47
C TYR A 431 18.37 34.21 11.69
N GLU A 432 19.42 33.40 11.76
CA GLU A 432 20.78 33.87 11.48
C GLU A 432 21.11 33.43 10.06
N SER A 433 21.72 34.34 9.31
CA SER A 433 22.04 34.24 7.88
C SER A 433 22.38 32.80 7.44
N ASP A 434 21.56 32.31 6.52
CA ASP A 434 21.65 31.05 5.76
C ASP A 434 21.48 29.72 6.50
N MET A 435 21.02 29.71 7.77
CA MET A 435 20.75 28.44 8.45
C MET A 435 19.59 28.51 9.45
N ILE A 436 18.60 27.61 9.31
CA ILE A 436 17.54 27.43 10.30
C ILE A 436 18.03 26.42 11.36
N ILE A 437 18.27 26.88 12.58
CA ILE A 437 18.63 26.02 13.71
C ILE A 437 17.35 25.70 14.50
N VAL A 438 16.94 24.44 14.51
CA VAL A 438 15.87 23.94 15.40
C VAL A 438 16.53 23.26 16.58
N ALA A 439 16.57 23.93 17.74
CA ALA A 439 17.07 23.34 18.97
C ALA A 439 15.96 22.58 19.69
N ALA A 440 16.04 21.24 19.73
CA ALA A 440 15.23 20.43 20.63
C ALA A 440 15.97 20.32 21.97
N ARG A 441 15.43 20.92 23.04
CA ARG A 441 15.89 20.60 24.41
C ARG A 441 15.08 19.44 24.94
N GLY A 442 15.77 18.34 25.27
CA GLY A 442 15.22 17.27 26.09
C GLY A 442 14.88 17.79 27.48
N ILE A 443 13.64 17.61 27.90
CA ILE A 443 13.20 17.88 29.27
C ILE A 443 13.63 16.68 30.10
N SER A 444 14.52 16.90 31.08
CA SER A 444 14.76 15.94 32.16
C SER A 444 13.61 16.08 33.15
N LEU A 445 12.76 15.06 33.24
CA LEU A 445 11.82 14.95 34.36
C LEU A 445 12.59 14.38 35.55
N VAL A 446 12.59 15.12 36.66
CA VAL A 446 13.07 14.67 37.97
C VAL A 446 11.88 14.13 38.75
#